data_AF-A0A3Q0IZP3-F1
#
_entry.id   AF-A0A3Q0IZP3-F1
#
_cell.length_a   1.000
_cell.length_b   1.000
_cell.length_c   1.000
_cell.angle_alpha   90.00
_cell.angle_beta   90.00
_cell.angle_gamma   90.00
#
_symmetry.space_group_name_H-M   'P 1'
#
loop_
_entity.id
_entity.type
_entity.pdbx_description
1 polymer ?
#
loop_
_entity_poly.entity_id
_entity_poly.type
_entity_poly.pdbx_seq_one_letter_code
_entity_poly.pdbx_strand_id
1 'polypeptide(L)'
;MAPPKLKNEHLKMVPECSGEVALLPEYISVCDKIVAYFWDNQNAASFQNFSLINSLKAKIKGDAKLNISSFSTNSWDELKKALIDTYGDKRDCYTLTIELCNMKQHNESAFAFHAKI
;
A
#
# COMPACT_ATOMS: atom_id res chain seq x y z
N MET A 1 -27.05 -0.57 4.06
CA MET A 1 -27.11 0.41 2.95
C MET A 1 -26.31 -0.15 1.80
N ALA A 2 -26.77 0.01 0.56
CA ALA A 2 -25.97 -0.36 -0.62
C ALA A 2 -24.74 0.57 -0.70
N PRO A 3 -23.56 0.05 -1.07
CA PRO A 3 -22.36 0.87 -1.16
C PRO A 3 -22.52 1.95 -2.25
N PRO A 4 -21.90 3.12 -2.09
CA PRO A 4 -21.88 4.15 -3.12
C PRO A 4 -21.26 3.64 -4.42
N LYS A 5 -21.68 4.19 -5.57
CA LYS A 5 -21.15 3.78 -6.87
C LYS A 5 -19.72 4.26 -7.05
N LEU A 6 -18.79 3.33 -7.27
CA LEU A 6 -17.39 3.64 -7.58
C LEU A 6 -17.30 4.43 -8.90
N LYS A 7 -16.62 5.58 -8.88
CA LYS A 7 -16.26 6.35 -10.09
C LYS A 7 -14.75 6.40 -10.27
N ASN A 8 -14.32 6.57 -11.52
CA ASN A 8 -12.90 6.64 -11.89
C ASN A 8 -12.13 7.77 -11.19
N GLU A 9 -12.81 8.86 -10.82
CA GLU A 9 -12.22 9.99 -10.10
C GLU A 9 -11.65 9.57 -8.73
N HIS A 10 -12.33 8.66 -8.03
CA HIS A 10 -11.89 8.18 -6.72
C HIS A 10 -10.58 7.38 -6.82
N LEU A 11 -10.39 6.68 -7.94
CA LEU A 11 -9.20 5.87 -8.21
C LEU A 11 -7.99 6.71 -8.62
N LYS A 12 -8.19 7.96 -9.05
CA LYS A 12 -7.07 8.88 -9.33
C LYS A 12 -6.28 9.26 -8.08
N MET A 13 -6.92 9.21 -6.90
CA MET A 13 -6.29 9.48 -5.61
C MET A 13 -5.34 8.38 -5.15
N VAL A 14 -5.44 7.18 -5.72
CA VAL A 14 -4.54 6.06 -5.38
C VAL A 14 -3.16 6.32 -5.99
N PRO A 15 -2.10 6.42 -5.17
CA PRO A 15 -0.74 6.58 -5.66
C PRO A 15 -0.30 5.32 -6.43
N GLU A 16 0.77 5.44 -7.19
CA GLU A 16 1.37 4.28 -7.84
C GLU A 16 2.26 3.51 -6.86
N CYS A 17 2.32 2.19 -7.01
CA CYS A 17 3.17 1.33 -6.19
C CYS A 17 4.09 0.53 -7.10
N SER A 18 5.40 0.78 -7.03
CA SER A 18 6.40 0.04 -7.82
C SER A 18 7.29 -0.85 -6.95
N GLY A 19 6.94 -1.01 -5.66
CA GLY A 19 7.64 -1.87 -4.70
C GLY A 19 8.55 -1.11 -3.72
N GLU A 20 8.50 0.21 -3.71
CA GLU A 20 9.25 1.03 -2.77
C GLU A 20 8.70 0.90 -1.34
N VAL A 21 9.53 0.39 -0.42
CA VAL A 21 9.19 0.19 1.00
C VAL A 21 8.66 1.47 1.65
N ALA A 22 9.24 2.62 1.32
CA ALA A 22 8.88 3.91 1.91
C ALA A 22 7.50 4.44 1.46
N LEU A 23 7.05 4.09 0.25
CA LEU A 23 5.78 4.56 -0.32
C LEU A 23 4.64 3.56 -0.10
N LEU A 24 4.97 2.31 0.24
CA LEU A 24 4.00 1.25 0.48
C LEU A 24 2.94 1.60 1.55
N PRO A 25 3.29 2.22 2.70
CA PRO A 25 2.30 2.59 3.72
C PRO A 25 1.26 3.59 3.22
N GLU A 26 1.67 4.57 2.40
CA GLU A 26 0.78 5.56 1.82
C GLU A 26 -0.21 4.90 0.85
N TYR A 27 0.30 4.05 -0.05
CA TYR A 27 -0.52 3.27 -0.98
C TYR A 27 -1.57 2.43 -0.25
N ILE A 28 -1.15 1.65 0.75
CA ILE A 28 -2.05 0.80 1.55
C ILE A 28 -3.11 1.65 2.26
N SER A 29 -2.72 2.76 2.88
CA SER A 29 -3.64 3.64 3.63
C SER A 29 -4.74 4.24 2.74
N VAL A 30 -4.39 4.69 1.54
CA VAL A 30 -5.38 5.20 0.57
C VAL A 30 -6.30 4.09 0.08
N CYS A 31 -5.75 2.91 -0.22
CA CYS A 31 -6.53 1.76 -0.66
C CYS A 31 -7.49 1.27 0.44
N ASP A 32 -7.05 1.18 1.70
CA ASP A 32 -7.89 0.82 2.84
C ASP A 32 -9.12 1.74 2.95
N LYS A 33 -8.94 3.07 2.78
CA LYS A 33 -10.04 4.04 2.82
C LYS A 33 -11.04 3.84 1.67
N ILE A 34 -10.54 3.60 0.46
CA ILE A 34 -11.39 3.38 -0.72
C ILE A 34 -12.16 2.06 -0.56
N VAL A 35 -11.49 0.99 -0.13
CA VAL A 35 -12.12 -0.31 0.10
C VAL A 35 -13.17 -0.20 1.20
N ALA A 36 -12.86 0.43 2.34
CA ALA A 36 -13.84 0.62 3.42
C ALA A 36 -15.11 1.35 2.96
N TYR A 37 -15.00 2.28 2.01
CA TYR A 37 -16.12 3.09 1.55
C TYR A 37 -16.92 2.44 0.40
N PHE A 38 -16.25 1.76 -0.53
CA PHE A 38 -16.86 1.26 -1.76
C PHE A 38 -17.06 -0.27 -1.80
N TRP A 39 -16.55 -1.02 -0.81
CA TRP A 39 -16.71 -2.47 -0.78
C TRP A 39 -18.15 -2.89 -0.46
N ASP A 40 -18.69 -3.80 -1.27
CA ASP A 40 -19.98 -4.43 -1.04
C ASP A 40 -19.83 -5.64 -0.13
N ASN A 41 -20.19 -5.47 1.14
CA ASN A 41 -20.18 -6.55 2.14
C ASN A 41 -21.38 -7.52 2.01
N GLN A 42 -22.43 -7.14 1.29
CA GLN A 42 -23.63 -7.98 1.13
C GLN A 42 -23.50 -8.91 -0.08
N ASN A 43 -22.74 -8.51 -1.09
CA ASN A 43 -22.46 -9.32 -2.27
C ASN A 43 -20.97 -9.32 -2.61
N ALA A 44 -20.25 -10.34 -2.12
CA ALA A 44 -18.83 -10.52 -2.40
C ALA A 44 -18.52 -10.67 -3.91
N ALA A 45 -19.45 -11.24 -4.69
CA ALA A 45 -19.35 -11.41 -6.14
C ALA A 45 -19.82 -10.18 -6.93
N SER A 46 -20.08 -9.05 -6.26
CA SER A 46 -20.45 -7.80 -6.93
C SER A 46 -19.39 -7.38 -7.94
N PHE A 47 -19.84 -6.99 -9.13
CA PHE A 47 -18.96 -6.43 -10.16
C PHE A 47 -18.19 -5.20 -9.66
N GLN A 48 -18.75 -4.44 -8.71
CA GLN A 48 -18.07 -3.32 -8.09
C GLN A 48 -16.83 -3.77 -7.31
N ASN A 49 -16.91 -4.85 -6.52
CA ASN A 49 -15.77 -5.39 -5.78
C ASN A 49 -14.69 -5.89 -6.75
N PHE A 50 -15.10 -6.63 -7.78
CA PHE A 50 -14.18 -7.07 -8.85
C PHE A 50 -13.49 -5.87 -9.53
N SER A 51 -14.25 -4.86 -9.92
CA SER A 51 -13.71 -3.65 -10.56
C SER A 51 -12.76 -2.90 -9.63
N LEU A 52 -13.07 -2.83 -8.33
CA LEU A 52 -12.26 -2.16 -7.34
C LEU A 52 -10.90 -2.84 -7.20
N ILE A 53 -10.86 -4.15 -6.95
CA ILE A 53 -9.60 -4.90 -6.81
C ILE A 53 -8.73 -4.79 -8.06
N ASN A 54 -9.33 -4.95 -9.25
CA ASN A 54 -8.57 -4.82 -10.50
C ASN A 54 -8.04 -3.40 -10.72
N SER A 55 -8.78 -2.38 -10.26
CA SER A 55 -8.33 -0.99 -10.33
C SER A 55 -7.16 -0.73 -9.39
N LEU A 56 -7.17 -1.29 -8.17
CA LEU A 56 -6.04 -1.19 -7.24
C LEU A 56 -4.81 -1.91 -7.81
N LYS A 57 -4.98 -3.12 -8.35
CA LYS A 57 -3.89 -3.86 -9.04
C LYS A 57 -3.32 -3.09 -10.23
N ALA A 58 -4.15 -2.35 -10.96
CA ALA A 58 -3.68 -1.54 -12.11
C ALA A 58 -2.75 -0.38 -11.72
N LYS A 59 -2.78 0.03 -10.44
CA LYS A 59 -1.89 1.04 -9.85
C LYS A 59 -0.54 0.47 -9.41
N ILE A 60 -0.41 -0.86 -9.37
CA ILE A 60 0.88 -1.52 -9.17
C ILE A 60 1.62 -1.54 -10.51
N LYS A 61 2.85 -1.03 -10.53
CA LYS A 61 3.67 -0.83 -11.74
C LYS A 61 5.01 -1.56 -11.61
N GLY A 62 5.77 -1.56 -12.70
CA GLY A 62 7.12 -2.11 -12.77
C GLY A 62 7.20 -3.59 -12.38
N ASP A 63 8.33 -3.97 -11.79
CA ASP A 63 8.61 -5.34 -11.35
C ASP A 63 7.66 -5.80 -10.23
N ALA A 64 7.14 -4.86 -9.43
CA ALA A 64 6.14 -5.16 -8.41
C ALA A 64 4.86 -5.75 -8.99
N LYS A 65 4.44 -5.30 -10.18
CA LYS A 65 3.28 -5.86 -10.86
C LYS A 65 3.51 -7.32 -11.24
N LEU A 66 4.70 -7.64 -11.75
CA LEU A 66 5.04 -9.01 -12.18
C LEU A 66 5.06 -9.95 -10.96
N ASN A 67 5.74 -9.55 -9.89
CA ASN A 67 5.80 -10.36 -8.67
C ASN A 67 4.41 -10.54 -8.04
N ILE A 68 3.65 -9.46 -7.88
CA ILE A 68 2.31 -9.54 -7.26
C ILE A 68 1.32 -10.35 -8.13
N SER A 69 1.49 -10.34 -9.46
CA SER A 69 0.62 -11.13 -10.35
C SER A 69 0.79 -12.65 -10.19
N SER A 70 1.89 -13.11 -9.61
CA SER A 70 2.10 -14.53 -9.29
C SER A 70 1.23 -15.02 -8.13
N PHE A 71 0.70 -14.11 -7.30
CA PHE A 71 -0.18 -14.44 -6.19
C PHE A 71 -1.65 -14.43 -6.63
N SER A 72 -2.39 -15.48 -6.29
CA SER A 72 -3.85 -15.51 -6.43
C SER A 72 -4.48 -14.64 -5.36
N THR A 73 -4.77 -13.37 -5.70
CA THR A 73 -5.36 -12.38 -4.79
C THR A 73 -6.75 -11.98 -5.29
N ASN A 74 -7.79 -12.46 -4.63
CA ASN A 74 -9.20 -12.21 -4.97
C ASN A 74 -9.85 -11.17 -4.06
N SER A 75 -9.23 -10.87 -2.91
CA SER A 75 -9.68 -9.84 -1.98
C SER A 75 -8.62 -8.76 -1.77
N TRP A 76 -9.04 -7.62 -1.21
CA TRP A 76 -8.10 -6.58 -0.81
C TRP A 76 -7.16 -7.08 0.29
N ASP A 77 -7.65 -7.85 1.26
CA ASP A 77 -6.83 -8.37 2.35
C ASP A 77 -5.72 -9.29 1.85
N GLU A 78 -6.02 -10.16 0.87
CA GLU A 78 -5.02 -11.00 0.22
C GLU A 78 -3.99 -10.18 -0.56
N LEU A 79 -4.43 -9.16 -1.30
CA LEU A 79 -3.55 -8.27 -2.04
C LEU A 79 -2.64 -7.46 -1.10
N LYS A 80 -3.21 -6.89 -0.04
CA LYS A 80 -2.49 -6.14 1.00
C LYS A 80 -1.46 -7.02 1.70
N LYS A 81 -1.85 -8.25 2.06
CA LYS A 81 -0.91 -9.22 2.64
C LYS A 81 0.24 -9.53 1.70
N ALA A 82 -0.04 -9.84 0.43
CA ALA A 82 1.01 -10.12 -0.56
C ALA A 82 1.98 -8.94 -0.73
N LEU A 83 1.46 -7.71 -0.72
CA LEU A 83 2.26 -6.49 -0.79
C LEU A 83 3.15 -6.31 0.44
N ILE A 84 2.61 -6.47 1.65
CA ILE A 84 3.38 -6.37 2.90
C ILE A 84 4.43 -7.47 2.99
N ASP A 85 4.05 -8.71 2.65
CA ASP A 85 4.97 -9.86 2.71
C ASP A 85 6.11 -9.74 1.69
N THR A 86 5.90 -9.04 0.56
CA THR A 86 6.91 -8.89 -0.50
C THR A 86 7.75 -7.61 -0.34
N TYR A 87 7.10 -6.49 -0.01
CA TYR A 87 7.70 -5.14 -0.06
C TYR A 87 7.65 -4.39 1.28
N GLY A 88 7.10 -5.00 2.33
CA GLY A 88 7.12 -4.43 3.67
C GLY A 88 8.53 -4.39 4.25
N ASP A 89 8.77 -3.43 5.13
CA ASP A 89 9.99 -3.40 5.93
C ASP A 89 10.00 -4.60 6.89
N LYS A 90 11.04 -5.43 6.80
CA LYS A 90 11.21 -6.64 7.62
C LYS A 90 12.31 -6.49 8.67
N ARG A 91 12.90 -5.30 8.81
CA ARG A 91 13.92 -5.06 9.83
C ARG A 91 13.31 -5.23 11.21
N ASP A 92 13.96 -6.01 12.04
CA ASP A 92 13.55 -6.19 13.43
C ASP A 92 13.94 -4.97 14.28
N CYS A 93 13.39 -4.90 15.49
CA CYS A 93 13.65 -3.79 16.41
C CYS A 93 15.14 -3.68 16.78
N TYR A 94 15.87 -4.80 16.82
CA TYR A 94 17.28 -4.83 17.15
C TYR A 94 18.12 -4.15 16.06
N THR A 95 17.88 -4.51 14.80
CA THR A 95 18.51 -3.92 13.62
C THR A 95 18.21 -2.43 13.54
N LEU A 96 16.94 -2.05 13.73
CA LEU A 96 16.52 -0.64 13.77
C LEU A 96 17.22 0.13 14.89
N THR A 97 17.39 -0.49 16.07
CA THR A 97 18.09 0.14 17.20
C THR A 97 19.56 0.38 16.88
N ILE A 98 20.24 -0.59 16.27
CA ILE A 98 21.64 -0.44 15.84
C ILE A 98 21.76 0.68 14.80
N GLU A 99 20.88 0.71 13.79
CA GLU A 99 20.87 1.76 12.77
C GLU A 99 20.66 3.14 13.40
N LEU A 100 19.69 3.28 14.31
CA LEU A 100 19.41 4.52 15.02
C LEU A 100 20.60 4.98 15.88
N CYS A 101 21.27 4.08 16.60
CA CYS A 101 22.47 4.41 17.38
C CYS A 101 23.66 4.83 16.51
N ASN A 102 23.70 4.39 15.25
CA ASN A 102 24.73 4.75 14.29
C ASN A 102 24.42 6.04 13.53
N MET A 103 23.17 6.51 13.52
CA MET A 103 22.80 7.80 12.93
C MET A 103 23.43 8.95 13.72
N LYS A 104 24.21 9.78 13.02
CA LYS A 104 24.82 10.98 13.58
C LYS A 104 24.49 12.18 12.71
N GLN A 105 24.16 13.29 13.36
CA GLN A 105 24.04 14.56 12.66
C GLN A 105 25.43 14.94 12.10
N HIS A 106 25.45 15.33 10.82
CA HIS A 106 26.64 15.84 10.14
C HIS A 106 26.43 17.30 9.73
N ASN A 107 26.70 17.65 8.47
CA ASN A 107 26.56 19.02 7.94
C ASN A 107 25.10 19.41 7.61
N GLU A 108 24.15 18.97 8.42
CA GLU A 108 22.73 19.31 8.26
C GLU A 108 22.19 20.04 9.50
N SER A 109 21.07 20.74 9.35
CA SER A 109 20.43 21.41 10.48
C SER A 109 19.80 20.38 11.43
N ALA A 110 19.62 20.75 12.70
CA ALA A 110 18.98 19.88 13.68
C ALA A 110 17.57 19.45 13.24
N PHE A 111 16.82 20.34 12.58
CA PHE A 111 15.49 20.03 12.05
C PHE A 111 15.54 19.06 10.86
N ALA A 112 16.54 19.20 9.98
CA ALA A 112 16.72 18.27 8.85
C ALA A 112 17.14 16.88 9.32
N PHE A 113 18.01 16.79 10.34
CA PHE A 113 18.39 15.52 10.95
C PHE A 113 17.20 14.85 11.65
N HIS A 114 16.42 15.62 12.42
CA HIS A 114 15.22 15.13 13.08
C HIS A 114 14.18 14.59 12.08
N ALA A 115 14.06 15.15 10.87
CA ALA A 115 13.11 14.67 9.87
C ALA A 115 13.46 13.29 9.28
N LYS A 116 14.67 12.77 9.52
CA LYS A 116 15.13 11.45 9.09
C LYS A 116 14.94 10.36 10.15
N ILE A 117 14.71 10.77 11.40
CA ILE A 117 14.44 9.90 12.54
C ILE A 117 12.93 9.67 12.60
#